data_AF-A0A7J9G7K8-F1
#
_entry.id   AF-A0A7J9G7K8-F1
#
_cell.length_a   1.000
_cell.length_b   1.000
_cell.length_c   1.000
_cell.angle_alpha   90.00
_cell.angle_beta   90.00
_cell.angle_gamma   90.00
#
_symmetry.space_group_name_H-M   'P 1'
#
loop_
_entity.id
_entity.type
_entity.pdbx_description
1 polymer ?
#
loop_
_entity_poly.entity_id
_entity_poly.type
_entity_poly.pdbx_seq_one_letter_code
_entity_poly.pdbx_strand_id
1 'polypeptide(L)'
;VSFYEPYWDHALGFWKANLDRLDKIIFLKFKEMIEDIVVYIKKLADVIGYPFSYEEIKKKSVDKIAKMCSFENLSNLEVDKSSKHREGMSRVMENKIYFLKGKLGIGRII
;
A
#
# COMPACT_ATOMS: atom_id res chain seq x y z
N VAL A 1 -20.58 -12.40 8.86
CA VAL A 1 -19.32 -13.11 9.18
C VAL A 1 -18.29 -12.69 8.13
N SER A 2 -17.17 -12.12 8.56
CA SER A 2 -16.03 -11.79 7.68
C SER A 2 -15.20 -13.06 7.44
N PHE A 3 -14.61 -13.20 6.26
CA PHE A 3 -13.67 -14.31 5.94
C PHE A 3 -12.34 -14.21 6.70
N TYR A 4 -12.06 -13.03 7.25
CA TYR A 4 -10.91 -12.73 8.07
C TYR A 4 -11.43 -12.34 9.47
N GLU A 5 -10.65 -12.61 10.51
CA GLU A 5 -10.95 -12.29 11.92
C GLU A 5 -11.54 -10.87 12.10
N PRO A 6 -12.22 -10.59 13.23
CA PRO A 6 -12.75 -9.24 13.49
C PRO A 6 -11.70 -8.18 13.22
N TYR A 7 -12.08 -7.14 12.46
CA TYR A 7 -11.15 -6.14 11.94
C TYR A 7 -10.22 -5.56 13.03
N TRP A 8 -10.79 -5.27 14.21
CA TRP A 8 -10.05 -4.71 15.34
C TRP A 8 -9.06 -5.70 15.95
N ASP A 9 -9.42 -6.98 16.06
CA ASP A 9 -8.52 -8.01 16.58
C ASP A 9 -7.34 -8.20 15.62
N HIS A 10 -7.62 -8.24 14.31
CA HIS A 10 -6.60 -8.32 13.28
C HIS A 10 -5.64 -7.10 13.32
N ALA A 11 -6.18 -5.88 13.34
CA ALA A 11 -5.36 -4.67 13.42
C ALA A 11 -4.53 -4.60 14.71
N LEU A 12 -5.13 -4.97 15.86
CA LEU A 12 -4.46 -4.98 17.15
C LEU A 12 -3.33 -6.01 17.22
N GLY A 13 -3.53 -7.19 16.61
CA GLY A 13 -2.51 -8.23 16.52
C GLY A 13 -1.25 -7.75 15.82
N PHE A 14 -1.39 -7.13 14.63
CA PHE A 14 -0.26 -6.57 13.90
C PHE A 14 0.40 -5.39 14.63
N TRP A 15 -0.39 -4.54 15.29
CA TRP A 15 0.15 -3.43 16.07
C TRP A 15 1.01 -3.92 17.24
N LYS A 16 0.54 -4.93 18.00
CA LYS A 16 1.32 -5.55 19.08
C LYS A 16 2.60 -6.20 18.55
N ALA A 17 2.50 -6.98 17.47
CA ALA A 17 3.67 -7.61 16.86
C ALA A 17 4.71 -6.61 16.36
N ASN A 18 4.27 -5.43 15.89
CA ASN A 18 5.16 -4.34 15.52
C ASN A 18 5.94 -3.78 16.72
N LEU A 19 5.32 -3.68 17.91
CA LEU A 19 6.01 -3.21 19.12
C LEU A 19 7.14 -4.15 19.55
N ASP A 20 6.96 -5.46 19.33
CA ASP A 20 7.96 -6.47 19.69
C ASP A 20 9.12 -6.58 18.67
N ARG A 21 8.89 -6.18 17.41
CA ARG A 21 9.82 -6.39 16.28
C ARG A 21 9.84 -5.21 15.31
N LEU A 22 10.26 -4.06 15.81
CA LEU A 22 10.33 -2.81 15.04
C LEU A 22 11.26 -2.88 13.81
N ASP A 23 12.20 -3.82 13.79
CA ASP A 23 13.14 -4.08 12.69
C ASP A 23 12.56 -4.97 11.58
N LYS A 24 11.44 -5.66 11.82
CA LYS A 24 10.85 -6.65 10.90
C LYS A 24 9.44 -6.34 10.45
N ILE A 25 8.71 -5.55 11.24
CA ILE A 25 7.32 -5.21 10.97
C ILE A 25 7.22 -3.70 10.90
N ILE A 26 6.57 -3.19 9.85
CA ILE A 26 6.09 -1.81 9.80
C ILE A 26 4.58 -1.83 9.88
N PHE A 27 4.05 -1.22 10.94
CA PHE A 27 2.65 -0.86 11.02
C PHE A 27 2.38 0.45 10.26
N LEU A 28 1.67 0.37 9.14
CA LEU A 28 1.31 1.51 8.30
C LEU A 28 -0.16 1.88 8.48
N LYS A 29 -0.44 3.16 8.73
CA LYS A 29 -1.79 3.70 8.67
C LYS A 29 -1.98 4.46 7.36
N PHE A 30 -3.05 4.13 6.64
CA PHE A 30 -3.31 4.68 5.32
C PHE A 30 -3.33 6.22 5.29
N LYS A 31 -3.96 6.87 6.28
CA LYS A 31 -4.05 8.35 6.34
C LYS A 31 -2.69 9.02 6.50
N GLU A 32 -1.86 8.50 7.40
CA GLU A 32 -0.52 9.06 7.63
C GLU A 32 0.36 8.83 6.39
N MET A 33 0.21 7.68 5.73
CA MET A 33 0.98 7.33 4.53
C MET A 33 0.74 8.28 3.35
N ILE A 34 -0.50 8.72 3.14
CA ILE A 34 -0.82 9.65 2.05
C ILE A 34 -0.45 11.10 2.38
N GLU A 35 -0.31 11.45 3.66
CA GLU A 35 0.13 12.78 4.09
C GLU A 35 1.64 12.97 3.83
N ASP A 36 2.46 11.94 4.03
CA ASP A 36 3.91 11.97 3.75
C ASP A 36 4.44 10.67 3.11
N ILE A 37 4.03 10.42 1.87
CA ILE A 37 4.39 9.19 1.15
C ILE A 37 5.91 9.01 1.00
N VAL A 38 6.68 10.10 0.92
CA VAL A 38 8.14 10.06 0.73
C VAL A 38 8.83 9.51 1.97
N VAL A 39 8.41 9.94 3.17
CA VAL A 39 8.93 9.38 4.43
C VAL A 39 8.61 7.90 4.54
N TYR A 40 7.38 7.50 4.21
CA TYR A 40 6.98 6.09 4.31
C TYR A 40 7.66 5.18 3.28
N ILE A 41 7.94 5.65 2.06
CA ILE A 41 8.73 4.88 1.09
C ILE A 41 10.17 4.67 1.59
N LYS A 42 10.80 5.69 2.17
CA LYS A 42 12.14 5.54 2.77
C LYS A 42 12.14 4.57 3.93
N LYS A 43 11.18 4.72 4.86
CA LYS A 43 11.02 3.81 6.00
C LYS A 43 10.80 2.36 5.56
N LEU A 44 9.98 2.16 4.51
CA LEU A 44 9.75 0.84 3.93
C LEU A 44 11.06 0.25 3.38
N ALA A 45 11.81 1.04 2.62
CA ALA A 45 13.09 0.66 2.04
C ALA A 45 14.11 0.24 3.12
N ASP A 46 14.15 0.95 4.25
CA ASP A 46 15.00 0.62 5.39
C ASP A 46 14.65 -0.76 5.99
N VAL A 47 13.36 -1.05 6.22
CA VAL A 47 12.94 -2.32 6.84
C VAL A 47 13.07 -3.51 5.90
N ILE A 48 12.91 -3.32 4.59
CA ILE A 48 13.16 -4.39 3.61
C ILE A 48 14.66 -4.59 3.32
N GLY A 49 15.54 -3.79 3.93
CA GLY A 49 17.00 -3.91 3.82
C GLY A 49 17.61 -3.25 2.58
N TYR A 50 16.89 -2.34 1.92
CA TYR A 50 17.34 -1.60 0.73
C TYR A 50 17.23 -0.08 0.94
N PRO A 51 17.92 0.50 1.94
CA PRO A 51 17.87 1.93 2.20
C PRO A 51 18.36 2.73 0.98
N PHE A 52 17.72 3.87 0.71
CA PHE A 52 18.13 4.73 -0.40
C PHE A 52 19.50 5.35 -0.16
N SER A 53 20.37 5.28 -1.16
CA SER A 53 21.63 5.99 -1.17
C SER A 53 21.44 7.51 -1.31
N TYR A 54 22.46 8.27 -0.92
CA TYR A 54 22.47 9.73 -1.11
C TYR A 54 22.24 10.13 -2.57
N GLU A 55 22.84 9.41 -3.52
CA GLU A 55 22.70 9.67 -4.95
C GLU A 55 21.27 9.42 -5.45
N GLU A 56 20.59 8.38 -4.96
CA GLU A 56 19.19 8.12 -5.30
C GLU A 56 18.25 9.19 -4.75
N ILE A 57 18.51 9.64 -3.52
CA ILE A 57 17.76 10.76 -2.91
C ILE A 57 17.97 12.03 -3.74
N LYS A 58 19.23 12.35 -4.10
CA LYS A 58 19.57 13.52 -4.93
C LYS A 58 18.93 13.45 -6.33
N LYS A 59 18.83 12.25 -6.92
CA LYS A 59 18.16 11.99 -8.20
C LYS A 59 16.64 11.95 -8.11
N LYS A 60 16.06 12.25 -6.94
CA LYS A 60 14.62 12.22 -6.67
C LYS A 60 13.99 10.85 -6.98
N SER A 61 14.73 9.76 -6.75
CA SER A 61 14.24 8.41 -7.02
C SER A 61 13.01 8.07 -6.18
N VAL A 62 12.96 8.54 -4.94
CA VAL A 62 11.81 8.35 -4.05
C VAL A 62 10.55 9.01 -4.61
N ASP A 63 10.66 10.24 -5.12
CA ASP A 63 9.52 10.96 -5.75
C ASP A 63 9.03 10.24 -7.01
N LYS A 64 9.96 9.67 -7.80
CA LYS A 64 9.60 8.89 -8.99
C LYS A 64 8.84 7.63 -8.63
N ILE A 65 9.25 6.92 -7.58
CA ILE A 65 8.54 5.75 -7.06
C ILE A 65 7.15 6.16 -6.56
N ALA A 66 7.05 7.24 -5.77
CA ALA A 66 5.76 7.75 -5.29
C ALA A 66 4.81 8.07 -6.45
N LYS A 67 5.31 8.71 -7.52
CA LYS A 67 4.53 9.00 -8.73
C LYS A 67 4.11 7.72 -9.46
N MET A 68 5.03 6.77 -9.64
CA MET A 68 4.78 5.49 -10.32
C MET A 68 3.73 4.66 -9.59
N CYS A 69 3.77 4.64 -8.25
CA CYS A 69 2.83 3.90 -7.41
C CYS A 69 1.57 4.71 -7.03
N SER A 70 1.39 5.91 -7.58
CA SER A 70 0.21 6.73 -7.29
C SER A 70 -1.07 6.09 -7.83
N PHE A 71 -2.20 6.34 -7.16
CA PHE A 71 -3.50 5.85 -7.61
C PHE A 71 -3.82 6.32 -9.04
N GLU A 72 -3.51 7.58 -9.35
CA GLU A 72 -3.71 8.15 -10.68
C GLU A 72 -2.90 7.42 -11.75
N ASN A 73 -1.63 7.10 -11.47
CA ASN A 73 -0.81 6.37 -12.43
C ASN A 73 -1.28 4.91 -12.58
N LEU A 74 -1.43 4.18 -11.47
CA LEU A 74 -1.79 2.75 -11.49
C LEU A 74 -3.19 2.51 -12.09
N SER A 75 -4.20 3.29 -11.69
CA SER A 75 -5.55 3.14 -12.25
C SER A 75 -5.65 3.43 -13.75
N ASN A 76 -4.63 4.06 -14.33
CA ASN A 76 -4.58 4.39 -15.73
C ASN A 76 -3.83 3.41 -16.63
N LEU A 77 -3.11 2.43 -16.05
CA LEU A 77 -2.39 1.41 -16.80
C LEU A 77 -3.35 0.48 -17.57
N GLU A 78 -2.99 0.08 -18.79
CA GLU A 78 -3.84 -0.79 -19.62
C GLU A 78 -4.14 -2.12 -18.93
N VAL A 79 -3.13 -2.70 -18.28
CA VAL A 79 -3.29 -3.94 -17.49
C VAL A 79 -4.36 -3.80 -16.41
N ASP A 80 -4.54 -2.62 -15.82
CA ASP A 80 -5.51 -2.41 -14.75
C ASP A 80 -6.92 -2.08 -15.25
N LYS A 81 -7.06 -1.76 -16.54
CA LYS A 81 -8.35 -1.45 -17.19
C LYS A 81 -8.97 -2.64 -17.90
N SER A 82 -8.17 -3.50 -18.53
CA SER A 82 -8.66 -4.54 -19.44
C SER A 82 -8.26 -5.97 -19.07
N SER A 83 -7.30 -6.17 -18.15
CA SER A 83 -6.85 -7.51 -17.80
C SER A 83 -7.62 -8.14 -16.64
N LYS A 84 -7.52 -9.48 -16.56
CA LYS A 84 -8.14 -10.31 -15.53
C LYS A 84 -7.05 -10.88 -14.63
N HIS A 85 -7.13 -10.60 -13.34
CA HIS A 85 -6.31 -11.23 -12.31
C HIS A 85 -6.82 -12.64 -12.03
N ARG A 86 -5.87 -13.58 -11.83
CA ARG A 86 -6.11 -15.01 -11.57
C ARG A 86 -6.80 -15.76 -12.72
N GLU A 87 -6.36 -15.53 -13.95
CA GLU A 87 -6.77 -16.32 -15.10
C GLU A 87 -6.43 -17.82 -14.87
N GLY A 88 -7.43 -18.70 -14.98
CA GLY A 88 -7.30 -20.13 -14.65
C GLY A 88 -7.66 -20.53 -13.21
N MET A 89 -8.04 -19.60 -12.33
CA MET A 89 -8.53 -19.91 -10.98
C MET A 89 -10.06 -19.81 -10.88
N SER A 90 -10.65 -20.43 -9.85
CA SER A 90 -12.10 -20.48 -9.62
C SER A 90 -12.80 -19.11 -9.49
N ARG A 91 -12.05 -18.01 -9.26
CA ARG A 91 -12.58 -16.64 -9.23
C ARG A 91 -11.69 -15.72 -10.05
N VAL A 92 -12.06 -15.57 -11.32
CA VAL A 92 -11.47 -14.58 -12.22
C VAL A 92 -11.99 -13.20 -11.83
N MET A 93 -11.10 -12.26 -11.59
CA MET A 93 -11.43 -10.88 -11.21
C MET A 93 -10.88 -9.91 -12.24
N GLU A 94 -11.71 -9.01 -12.75
CA GLU A 94 -11.21 -7.90 -13.59
C GLU A 94 -10.40 -6.94 -12.74
N ASN A 95 -9.21 -6.50 -13.19
CA ASN A 95 -8.33 -5.66 -12.37
C ASN A 95 -8.97 -4.33 -11.96
N LYS A 96 -9.91 -3.82 -12.76
CA LYS A 96 -10.62 -2.56 -12.49
C LYS A 96 -11.30 -2.52 -11.12
N ILE A 97 -11.65 -3.67 -10.53
CA ILE A 97 -12.30 -3.73 -9.21
C ILE A 97 -11.39 -3.24 -8.08
N TYR A 98 -10.07 -3.28 -8.27
CA TYR A 98 -9.11 -2.80 -7.27
C TYR A 98 -9.01 -1.26 -7.27
N PHE A 99 -9.52 -0.58 -8.30
CA PHE A 99 -9.39 0.86 -8.50
C PHE A 99 -10.75 1.57 -8.55
N LEU A 100 -11.54 1.47 -7.47
CA LEU A 100 -12.88 2.06 -7.41
C LEU A 100 -12.84 3.59 -7.23
N LYS A 101 -12.28 4.09 -6.13
CA LYS A 101 -11.99 5.52 -5.87
C LYS A 101 -10.91 5.65 -4.79
N GLY A 102 -9.70 6.09 -5.14
CA GLY A 102 -8.58 6.29 -4.22
C GLY A 102 -8.69 7.54 -3.34
N LYS A 103 -9.87 7.87 -2.79
CA LYS A 103 -10.09 9.07 -1.97
C LYS A 103 -10.34 8.72 -0.50
N LEU A 104 -9.69 9.45 0.40
CA LEU A 104 -10.06 9.51 1.82
C LEU A 104 -11.54 9.88 1.98
N GLY A 105 -12.24 9.23 2.92
CA GLY A 105 -13.53 9.73 3.41
C GLY A 105 -14.78 9.27 2.65
N ILE A 106 -14.71 8.20 1.85
CA ILE A 106 -15.92 7.63 1.20
C ILE A 106 -16.81 6.89 2.21
N GLY A 107 -16.27 6.49 3.37
CA GLY A 107 -17.06 6.04 4.50
C GLY A 107 -17.39 7.20 5.44
N ARG A 108 -18.65 7.65 5.46
CA ARG A 108 -19.19 8.25 6.68
C ARG A 108 -19.19 7.14 7.73
N ILE A 109 -18.30 7.24 8.71
CA ILE A 109 -18.49 6.52 9.96
C ILE A 109 -19.67 7.24 10.62
N ILE A 110 -20.83 6.61 10.57
CA ILE A 110 -21.99 6.94 11.41
C ILE A 110 -21.72 6.31 12.77
#